data_AF-A0A439PLK3-F1
#
_entry.id   AF-A0A439PLK3-F1
#
_cell.length_a   1.000
_cell.length_b   1.000
_cell.length_c   1.000
_cell.angle_alpha   90.00
_cell.angle_beta   90.00
_cell.angle_gamma   90.00
#
_symmetry.space_group_name_H-M   'P 1'
#
loop_
_entity.id
_entity.type
_entity.pdbx_description
1 polymer ?
#
loop_
_entity_poly.entity_id
_entity_poly.type
_entity_poly.pdbx_seq_one_letter_code
_entity_poly.pdbx_strand_id
1 'polypeptide(L)'
;MSYTAGFAVMEVTVRGVLPIGDMTENETYFILDTAKNAIVGQVVLPKAVKRSLAVALTVKVPSTARSLAIGTFGAGGNFEAPSFLRVETPAVGHLGGAVGASGR
;
A
#
# COMPACT_ATOMS: atom_id res chain seq x y z
N MET A 1 12.34 -29.53 10.90
CA MET A 1 11.80 -29.19 9.57
C MET A 1 11.84 -27.68 9.43
N SER A 2 12.65 -27.15 8.53
CA SER A 2 12.79 -25.72 8.27
C SER A 2 11.99 -25.37 7.03
N TYR A 3 10.82 -24.75 7.21
CA TYR A 3 10.07 -24.19 6.09
C TYR A 3 10.71 -22.85 5.71
N THR A 4 11.61 -22.85 4.74
CA THR A 4 11.87 -21.62 3.95
C THR A 4 10.69 -21.46 3.00
N ALA A 5 9.62 -20.86 3.49
CA ALA A 5 8.63 -20.27 2.59
C ALA A 5 9.27 -19.00 2.02
N GLY A 6 9.78 -19.08 0.80
CA GLY A 6 10.11 -17.87 0.04
C GLY A 6 8.82 -17.11 -0.20
N PHE A 7 8.50 -16.14 0.66
CA PHE A 7 7.33 -15.30 0.46
C PHE A 7 7.60 -14.44 -0.77
N ALA A 8 6.90 -14.73 -1.87
CA ALA A 8 6.87 -13.81 -2.99
C ALA A 8 6.26 -12.49 -2.51
N VAL A 9 6.94 -11.40 -2.79
CA VAL A 9 6.56 -10.04 -2.41
C VAL A 9 6.25 -9.27 -3.70
N MET A 10 5.24 -8.41 -3.63
CA MET A 10 4.99 -7.40 -4.67
C MET A 10 5.12 -6.00 -4.08
N GLU A 11 5.47 -5.05 -4.93
CA GLU A 11 5.53 -3.64 -4.56
C GLU A 11 4.20 -2.98 -4.94
N VAL A 12 3.61 -2.24 -4.00
CA VAL A 12 2.41 -1.43 -4.21
C VAL A 12 2.73 0.02 -3.88
N THR A 13 2.01 0.95 -4.49
CA THR A 13 2.22 2.38 -4.22
C THR A 13 1.07 2.94 -3.41
N VAL A 14 1.36 3.43 -2.21
CA VAL A 14 0.44 4.24 -1.43
C VAL A 14 0.51 5.67 -1.93
N ARG A 15 -0.60 6.20 -2.42
CA ARG A 15 -0.69 7.54 -2.99
C ARG A 15 -1.79 8.37 -2.38
N GLY A 16 -1.57 9.67 -2.32
CA GLY A 16 -2.57 10.60 -1.82
C GLY A 16 -2.05 12.02 -1.64
N VAL A 17 -2.90 12.89 -1.13
CA VAL A 17 -2.54 14.25 -0.72
C VAL A 17 -2.92 14.40 0.74
N LEU A 18 -1.93 14.71 1.59
CA LEU A 18 -2.18 14.86 3.03
C LEU A 18 -3.05 16.09 3.29
N PRO A 19 -4.00 16.00 4.25
CA PRO A 19 -4.88 17.11 4.56
C PRO A 19 -4.08 18.25 5.21
N ILE A 20 -4.58 19.48 5.03
CA ILE A 20 -4.00 20.66 5.65
C ILE A 20 -4.59 20.82 7.05
N GLY A 21 -3.73 21.00 8.05
CA GLY A 21 -4.15 21.16 9.44
C GLY A 21 -2.97 21.27 10.41
N ASP A 22 -3.31 21.45 11.69
CA ASP A 22 -2.32 21.68 12.75
C ASP A 22 -1.88 20.40 13.47
N MET A 23 -2.61 19.30 13.29
CA MET A 23 -2.29 17.96 13.81
C MET A 23 -1.16 17.32 13.00
N THR A 24 0.06 17.80 13.24
CA THR A 24 1.26 17.32 12.52
C THR A 24 1.88 16.07 13.15
N GLU A 25 1.24 15.47 14.17
CA GLU A 25 1.70 14.22 14.73
C GLU A 25 1.61 13.07 13.70
N ASN A 26 2.53 12.12 13.83
CA ASN A 26 2.55 10.95 12.97
C ASN A 26 1.45 9.97 13.39
N GLU A 27 0.85 9.34 12.40
CA GLU A 27 -0.11 8.26 12.53
C GLU A 27 0.30 7.09 11.63
N THR A 28 0.07 5.87 12.12
CA THR A 28 0.35 4.65 11.37
C THR A 28 -0.90 4.25 10.59
N TYR A 29 -0.76 4.20 9.28
CA TYR A 29 -1.76 3.68 8.37
C TYR A 29 -1.38 2.24 8.00
N PHE A 30 -2.35 1.35 8.01
CA PHE A 30 -2.20 -0.05 7.68
C PHE A 30 -2.72 -0.32 6.27
N ILE A 31 -2.01 -1.18 5.55
CA ILE A 31 -2.52 -1.78 4.31
C ILE A 31 -3.20 -3.09 4.69
N LEU A 32 -4.49 -3.19 4.39
CA LEU A 32 -5.34 -4.33 4.71
C LEU A 32 -5.67 -5.10 3.43
N ASP A 33 -5.45 -6.42 3.43
CA ASP A 33 -6.07 -7.33 2.47
C ASP A 33 -7.50 -7.63 2.96
N THR A 34 -8.49 -6.93 2.40
CA THR A 34 -9.89 -7.02 2.83
C THR A 34 -10.54 -8.36 2.52
N ALA A 35 -9.97 -9.14 1.59
CA ALA A 35 -10.46 -10.49 1.31
C ALA A 35 -10.07 -11.47 2.41
N LYS A 36 -8.96 -11.22 3.11
CA LYS A 36 -8.43 -12.08 4.18
C LYS A 36 -8.53 -11.47 5.57
N ASN A 37 -8.99 -10.22 5.67
CA ASN A 37 -8.97 -9.42 6.90
C ASN A 37 -7.60 -9.43 7.59
N ALA A 38 -6.53 -9.28 6.80
CA ALA A 38 -5.16 -9.38 7.27
C ALA A 38 -4.37 -8.10 6.95
N ILE A 39 -3.65 -7.58 7.95
CA ILE A 39 -2.71 -6.48 7.74
C ILE A 39 -1.51 -7.02 6.97
N VAL A 40 -1.22 -6.41 5.82
CA VAL A 40 -0.16 -6.85 4.89
C VAL A 40 0.94 -5.82 4.72
N GLY A 41 0.78 -4.63 5.29
CA GLY A 41 1.78 -3.57 5.27
C GLY A 41 1.38 -2.42 6.18
N GLN A 42 2.30 -1.47 6.36
CA GLN A 42 2.07 -0.24 7.11
C GLN A 42 2.91 0.90 6.55
N VAL A 43 2.43 2.12 6.73
CA VAL A 43 3.15 3.37 6.47
C VAL A 43 2.90 4.33 7.62
N VAL A 44 3.88 5.17 7.93
CA VAL A 44 3.75 6.21 8.94
C VAL A 44 3.72 7.56 8.24
N LEU A 45 2.66 8.32 8.44
CA LEU A 45 2.44 9.61 7.80
C LEU A 45 1.95 10.63 8.83
N PRO A 46 2.24 11.93 8.68
CA PRO A 46 1.60 12.96 9.49
C PRO A 46 0.09 12.96 9.26
N LYS A 47 -0.71 13.15 10.33
CA LYS A 47 -2.18 13.27 10.20
C LYS A 47 -2.58 14.45 9.35
N ALA A 48 -1.86 15.56 9.47
CA ALA A 48 -2.01 16.76 8.67
C ALA A 48 -0.67 17.46 8.46
N VAL A 49 -0.64 18.37 7.50
CA VAL A 49 0.54 19.16 7.13
C VAL A 49 0.19 20.64 7.04
N LYS A 50 1.17 21.53 7.27
CA LYS A 50 0.97 22.99 7.19
C LYS A 50 0.73 23.52 5.76
N ARG A 51 1.01 22.70 4.76
CA ARG A 51 0.85 22.99 3.33
C ARG A 51 0.51 21.70 2.60
N SER A 52 -0.24 21.80 1.50
CA SER A 52 -0.57 20.64 0.67
C SER A 52 0.69 19.84 0.31
N LEU A 53 0.65 18.52 0.56
CA LEU A 53 1.75 17.60 0.29
C LEU A 53 1.21 16.32 -0.35
N ALA A 54 1.57 16.10 -1.62
CA ALA A 54 1.33 14.83 -2.29
C ALA A 54 2.36 13.80 -1.85
N VAL A 55 1.90 12.57 -1.60
CA VAL A 55 2.74 11.45 -1.18
C VAL A 55 2.60 10.28 -2.16
N ALA A 56 3.71 9.59 -2.39
CA ALA A 56 3.79 8.36 -3.16
C ALA A 56 4.86 7.47 -2.51
N LEU A 57 4.42 6.44 -1.76
CA LEU A 57 5.30 5.53 -1.05
C LEU A 57 5.20 4.14 -1.63
N THR A 58 6.33 3.56 -2.01
CA THR A 58 6.40 2.15 -2.42
C THR A 58 6.48 1.27 -1.18
N VAL A 59 5.56 0.31 -1.07
CA VAL A 59 5.45 -0.62 0.07
C VAL A 59 5.49 -2.04 -0.45
N LYS A 60 6.29 -2.87 0.21
CA LYS A 60 6.37 -4.31 -0.06
C LYS A 60 5.27 -5.04 0.71
N VAL A 61 4.43 -5.78 0.00
CA VAL A 61 3.35 -6.61 0.57
C VAL A 61 3.45 -8.04 0.01
N PRO A 62 2.87 -9.06 0.67
CA PRO A 62 2.81 -10.41 0.11
C PRO A 62 2.14 -10.40 -1.26
N SER A 63 2.71 -11.08 -2.25
CA SER A 63 2.16 -11.15 -3.62
C SER A 63 0.83 -11.87 -3.71
N THR A 64 0.45 -12.60 -2.65
CA THR A 64 -0.86 -13.25 -2.54
C THR A 64 -1.97 -12.28 -2.14
N ALA A 65 -1.63 -11.06 -1.71
CA ALA A 65 -2.60 -10.04 -1.36
C ALA A 65 -3.25 -9.46 -2.63
N ARG A 66 -4.56 -9.19 -2.58
CA ARG A 66 -5.31 -8.74 -3.77
C ARG A 66 -6.13 -7.48 -3.51
N SER A 67 -7.14 -7.60 -2.66
CA SER A 67 -8.09 -6.52 -2.37
C SER A 67 -7.51 -5.60 -1.31
N LEU A 68 -6.67 -4.66 -1.73
CA LEU A 68 -5.93 -3.78 -0.82
C LEU A 68 -6.70 -2.50 -0.49
N ALA A 69 -6.76 -2.17 0.79
CA ALA A 69 -7.21 -0.88 1.29
C ALA A 69 -6.14 -0.29 2.21
N ILE A 70 -6.13 1.04 2.37
CA ILE A 70 -5.28 1.73 3.34
C ILE A 70 -6.14 2.50 4.32
N GLY A 71 -5.78 2.49 5.61
CA GLY A 71 -6.57 3.12 6.65
C GLY A 71 -5.99 2.92 8.04
N THR A 72 -6.72 3.39 9.03
CA THR A 72 -6.39 3.22 10.45
C THR A 72 -7.44 2.35 11.13
N PHE A 73 -7.20 1.97 12.39
CA PHE A 73 -8.22 1.33 13.22
C PHE A 73 -8.74 2.33 14.24
N GLY A 74 -10.03 2.64 14.18
CA GLY A 74 -10.69 3.54 15.12
C GLY A 74 -10.80 2.93 16.52
N ALA A 75 -11.32 3.70 17.48
CA ALA A 75 -11.43 3.27 18.89
C ALA A 75 -12.28 1.99 19.09
N GLY A 76 -13.21 1.71 18.18
CA GLY A 76 -14.02 0.49 18.17
C GLY A 76 -13.37 -0.72 17.47
N GLY A 77 -12.12 -0.59 16.99
CA GLY A 77 -11.44 -1.62 16.21
C GLY A 77 -11.91 -1.72 14.74
N ASN A 78 -12.77 -0.82 14.29
CA ASN A 78 -13.20 -0.75 12.89
C ASN A 78 -12.09 -0.20 12.02
N PHE A 79 -11.94 -0.76 10.83
CA PHE A 79 -11.01 -0.24 9.84
C PHE A 79 -11.62 0.99 9.13
N GLU A 80 -10.93 2.11 9.21
CA GLU A 80 -11.36 3.40 8.67
C GLU A 80 -10.42 3.81 7.53
N ALA A 81 -10.91 3.69 6.30
CA ALA A 81 -10.17 4.10 5.11
C ALA A 81 -10.38 5.59 4.83
N PRO A 82 -9.33 6.43 4.90
CA PRO A 82 -9.45 7.84 4.54
C PRO A 82 -9.67 8.01 3.04
N SER A 83 -10.42 9.04 2.64
CA SER A 83 -10.67 9.35 1.23
C SER A 83 -9.46 9.92 0.48
N PHE A 84 -8.45 10.40 1.21
CA PHE A 84 -7.29 11.09 0.66
C PHE A 84 -6.08 10.18 0.37
N LEU A 85 -6.10 8.92 0.84
CA LEU A 85 -5.10 7.91 0.51
C LEU A 85 -5.73 6.76 -0.27
N ARG A 86 -4.94 6.14 -1.15
CA ARG A 86 -5.31 4.92 -1.87
C ARG A 86 -4.09 4.05 -2.12
N VAL A 87 -4.34 2.76 -2.33
CA VAL A 87 -3.31 1.80 -2.75
C VAL A 87 -3.44 1.57 -4.25
N GLU A 88 -2.37 1.85 -4.98
CA GLU A 88 -2.23 1.51 -6.39
C GLU A 88 -1.38 0.23 -6.49
N THR A 89 -2.01 -0.86 -6.94
CA THR A 89 -1.27 -2.05 -7.34
C THR A 89 -0.66 -1.81 -8.71
N PRO A 90 0.55 -2.33 -9.00
CA PRO A 90 1.06 -2.34 -10.35
C PRO A 90 0.00 -3.01 -11.22
N ALA A 91 -0.40 -2.35 -12.31
CA ALA A 91 -1.05 -3.09 -13.37
C ALA A 91 -0.09 -4.22 -13.71
N VAL A 92 -0.52 -5.47 -13.58
CA VAL A 92 0.19 -6.58 -14.20
C VAL A 92 0.08 -6.32 -15.69
N GLY A 93 0.95 -5.46 -16.21
CA GLY A 93 1.32 -5.47 -17.60
C GLY A 93 1.73 -6.91 -17.82
N HIS A 94 0.95 -7.59 -18.66
CA HIS A 94 1.35 -8.82 -19.32
C HIS A 94 2.88 -8.85 -19.37
N LEU A 95 3.51 -9.86 -18.74
CA LEU A 95 4.94 -10.10 -18.83
C LEU A 95 5.25 -10.43 -20.30
N GLY A 96 5.16 -9.44 -21.18
CA GLY A 96 5.74 -9.44 -22.50
C GLY A 96 7.22 -9.34 -22.26
N GLY A 97 7.86 -10.49 -22.05
CA GLY A 97 9.30 -10.58 -22.10
C GLY A 97 9.80 -9.89 -23.36
N ALA A 98 10.97 -9.28 -23.28
CA ALA A 98 11.64 -8.73 -24.45
C ALA A 98 11.87 -9.85 -25.47
N VAL A 99 10.95 -10.00 -26.43
CA VAL A 99 11.16 -10.81 -27.63
C VAL A 99 12.01 -9.98 -28.57
N GLY A 100 13.32 -10.11 -28.45
CA GLY A 100 14.23 -9.67 -29.51
C GLY A 100 13.83 -10.36 -30.80
N ALA A 101 13.85 -9.63 -31.92
CA ALA A 101 13.59 -10.21 -33.22
C ALA A 101 14.57 -11.36 -33.47
N SER A 102 14.06 -12.57 -33.65
CA SER A 102 14.83 -13.71 -34.13
C SER A 102 15.18 -13.44 -35.59
N GLY A 103 16.35 -12.83 -35.81
CA GLY A 103 16.92 -12.63 -37.13
C GLY A 103 17.32 -13.98 -37.71
N ARG A 104 16.80 -14.28 -38.90
CA ARG A 104 17.24 -15.39 -39.75
C ARG A 104 17.68 -14.85 -41.09
#